data_AF-C1E9H2-F1
#
_entry.id   AF-C1E9H2-F1
#
_cell.length_a   1.000
_cell.length_b   1.000
_cell.length_c   1.000
_cell.angle_alpha   90.00
_cell.angle_beta   90.00
_cell.angle_gamma   90.00
#
_symmetry.space_group_name_H-M   'P 1'
#
loop_
_entity.id
_entity.type
_entity.pdbx_description
1 polymer ?
#
loop_
_entity_poly.entity_id
_entity_poly.type
_entity_poly.pdbx_seq_one_letter_code
_entity_poly.pdbx_strand_id
1 'polypeptide(L)'
;MHIEGAYHKKALLRKEREAAGEVIQPPNPPGTGKRAQKKLKSFPPGVEGSTNDTSKKNMNTFMGTDVKIRYAEQVVTPEVNKSVVECIGELKRFQDRLYFKDPIKAKMRRRLVFGLREVHKSVTLQRAKAVVVAPNIEETEQEGGLDDVVGQIIEEAKANGTPLIFALTRGRLGQIVCKRMRISALAVLDQSGAEEQFKKMLDDAKEGRKLYANKKRQEEEEAAKAKNPPAEAKLNPTAPLFVPRSANNSS
;
A
#
# COMPACT_ATOMS: atom_id res chain seq x y z
N MET A 1 15.36 21.55 23.39
CA MET A 1 14.01 21.46 23.99
C MET A 1 13.06 22.35 23.21
N HIS A 2 11.87 21.84 22.88
CA HIS A 2 10.65 22.54 22.43
C HIS A 2 10.65 23.33 21.10
N ILE A 3 10.22 22.63 20.03
CA ILE A 3 9.61 23.26 18.85
C ILE A 3 8.16 23.60 19.26
N GLU A 4 7.94 24.81 19.77
CA GLU A 4 6.59 25.32 19.99
C GLU A 4 5.92 25.59 18.64
N GLY A 5 5.07 24.66 18.21
CA GLY A 5 4.30 24.80 16.98
C GLY A 5 3.36 26.00 17.06
N ALA A 6 3.20 26.70 15.93
CA ALA A 6 2.35 27.90 15.74
C ALA A 6 0.91 27.81 16.27
N TYR A 7 0.44 26.60 16.59
CA TYR A 7 -0.85 26.34 17.23
C TYR A 7 -0.89 26.69 18.72
N HIS A 8 0.22 26.55 19.45
CA HIS A 8 0.27 26.84 20.89
C HIS A 8 0.20 28.35 21.15
N LYS A 9 0.93 29.13 20.35
CA LYS A 9 0.95 30.59 20.42
C LYS A 9 -0.44 31.21 20.11
N LYS A 10 -1.19 30.63 19.17
CA LYS A 10 -2.57 31.05 18.87
C LYS A 10 -3.59 30.70 19.96
N ALA A 11 -3.38 29.60 20.69
CA ALA A 11 -4.25 29.21 21.79
C ALA A 11 -4.05 30.09 23.04
N LEU A 12 -2.81 30.47 23.33
CA LEU A 12 -2.46 31.41 24.40
C LEU A 12 -3.04 32.81 24.13
N LEU A 13 -2.85 33.35 22.93
CA LEU A 13 -3.43 34.63 22.51
C LEU A 13 -4.96 34.67 22.57
N ARG A 14 -5.63 33.52 22.42
CA ARG A 14 -7.09 33.43 22.54
C ARG A 14 -7.55 33.47 24.00
N LYS A 15 -6.85 32.78 24.90
CA LYS A 15 -7.11 32.83 26.35
C LYS A 15 -6.90 34.23 26.92
N GLU A 16 -5.88 34.95 26.45
CA GLU A 16 -5.60 36.32 26.88
C GLU A 16 -6.71 37.31 26.44
N ARG A 17 -7.30 37.11 25.25
CA ARG A 17 -8.39 37.96 24.73
C ARG A 17 -9.76 37.64 25.33
N GLU A 18 -10.02 36.37 25.64
CA GLU A 18 -11.21 35.96 26.40
C GLU A 18 -11.17 36.48 27.85
N ALA A 19 -9.99 36.51 28.48
CA ALA A 19 -9.79 37.10 29.81
C ALA A 19 -9.97 38.64 29.83
N ALA A 20 -9.75 39.31 28.69
CA ALA A 20 -10.00 40.73 28.52
C ALA A 20 -11.48 41.10 28.26
N GLY A 21 -12.39 40.12 28.31
CA GLY A 21 -13.83 40.35 28.12
C GLY A 21 -14.25 40.61 26.67
N GLU A 22 -13.38 40.31 25.70
CA GLU A 22 -13.66 40.47 24.27
C GLU A 22 -14.61 39.34 23.81
N VAL A 23 -15.85 39.68 23.41
CA VAL A 23 -16.84 38.69 22.95
C VAL A 23 -16.43 38.13 21.59
N ILE A 24 -15.74 36.97 21.60
CA ILE A 24 -15.27 36.32 20.38
C ILE A 24 -16.38 35.42 19.82
N GLN A 25 -16.93 35.78 18.66
CA GLN A 25 -17.84 34.90 17.92
C GLN A 25 -17.10 33.62 17.48
N PRO A 26 -17.73 32.43 17.56
CA PRO A 26 -17.13 31.21 17.08
C PRO A 26 -16.82 31.33 15.57
N PRO A 27 -15.73 30.73 15.08
CA PRO A 27 -15.41 30.79 13.66
C PRO A 27 -16.54 30.14 12.86
N ASN A 28 -17.06 30.87 11.88
CA ASN A 28 -18.07 30.35 10.95
C ASN A 28 -17.58 29.04 10.30
N PRO A 29 -18.47 28.07 10.08
CA PRO A 29 -18.11 26.82 9.43
C PRO A 29 -17.50 27.10 8.05
N PRO A 30 -16.53 26.30 7.59
CA PRO A 30 -15.85 26.54 6.33
C PRO A 30 -16.86 26.39 5.18
N GLY A 31 -17.31 27.52 4.62
CA GLY A 31 -18.19 27.51 3.46
C GLY A 31 -19.11 28.73 3.29
N THR A 32 -19.31 29.56 4.31
CA THR A 32 -20.30 30.66 4.21
C THR A 32 -19.70 32.00 4.64
N GLY A 33 -19.20 32.75 3.66
CA GLY A 33 -18.73 34.13 3.90
C GLY A 33 -18.09 34.76 2.67
N LYS A 34 -18.70 35.86 2.20
CA LYS A 34 -18.47 36.50 0.90
C LYS A 34 -17.03 37.00 0.70
N ARG A 35 -16.52 36.75 -0.50
CA ARG A 35 -15.23 37.16 -1.06
C ARG A 35 -15.12 38.69 -1.14
N ALA A 36 -14.18 39.28 -0.41
CA ALA A 36 -13.76 40.67 -0.64
C ALA A 36 -12.95 40.74 -1.94
N GLN A 37 -13.40 41.59 -2.85
CA GLN A 37 -12.84 41.81 -4.18
C GLN A 37 -11.51 42.55 -4.09
N LYS A 38 -10.43 42.00 -4.67
CA LYS A 38 -9.31 42.83 -5.15
C LYS A 38 -8.58 42.19 -6.35
N LYS A 39 -8.86 42.76 -7.51
CA LYS A 39 -8.18 42.76 -8.83
C LYS A 39 -7.58 41.46 -9.39
N LEU A 40 -8.36 40.88 -10.31
CA LEU A 40 -7.91 40.10 -11.46
C LEU A 40 -6.84 40.89 -12.27
N LYS A 41 -5.73 40.25 -12.61
CA LYS A 41 -5.06 40.47 -13.90
C LYS A 41 -5.68 39.48 -14.89
N SER A 42 -6.18 40.01 -15.98
CA SER A 42 -6.91 39.33 -17.05
C SER A 42 -6.02 38.35 -17.82
N PHE A 43 -6.43 37.09 -17.90
CA PHE A 43 -6.08 36.19 -19.00
C PHE A 43 -7.24 36.14 -19.99
N PRO A 44 -6.97 36.07 -21.31
CA PRO A 44 -7.99 36.28 -22.34
C PRO A 44 -9.01 35.14 -22.42
N PRO A 45 -10.25 35.43 -22.85
CA PRO A 45 -11.33 34.46 -22.94
C PRO A 45 -11.25 33.69 -24.27
N GLY A 46 -11.58 32.41 -24.21
CA GLY A 46 -11.95 31.63 -25.39
C GLY A 46 -11.10 30.38 -25.61
N VAL A 47 -11.41 29.31 -24.87
CA VAL A 47 -11.74 28.00 -25.46
C VAL A 47 -12.69 27.32 -24.47
N GLU A 48 -13.98 27.32 -24.77
CA GLU A 48 -14.91 26.34 -24.22
C GLU A 48 -14.51 24.96 -24.78
N GLY A 49 -14.15 24.06 -23.88
CA GLY A 49 -13.72 22.71 -24.22
C GLY A 49 -14.06 21.78 -23.07
N SER A 50 -15.28 21.25 -23.14
CA SER A 50 -15.72 20.02 -22.46
C SER A 50 -14.61 18.97 -22.44
N THR A 51 -14.28 18.46 -21.25
CA THR A 51 -14.22 17.01 -21.05
C THR A 51 -14.54 16.69 -19.61
N ASN A 52 -15.67 16.01 -19.42
CA ASN A 52 -15.99 15.19 -18.27
C ASN A 52 -14.75 14.38 -17.80
N ASP A 53 -14.15 14.72 -16.65
CA ASP A 53 -13.27 13.77 -15.95
C ASP A 53 -14.08 13.00 -14.90
N THR A 54 -15.12 12.30 -15.39
CA THR A 54 -15.82 11.23 -14.67
C THR A 54 -14.97 9.95 -14.62
N SER A 55 -13.68 10.04 -14.97
CA SER A 55 -12.72 8.93 -15.16
C SER A 55 -11.72 8.72 -14.01
N LYS A 56 -11.94 9.29 -12.81
CA LYS A 56 -11.16 8.91 -11.60
C LYS A 56 -11.86 7.88 -10.73
N LYS A 57 -12.55 6.94 -11.39
CA LYS A 57 -13.11 5.71 -10.80
C LYS A 57 -12.20 4.49 -11.01
N ASN A 58 -10.89 4.70 -11.17
CA ASN A 58 -9.94 3.59 -11.20
C ASN A 58 -9.68 3.12 -9.76
N MET A 59 -10.62 2.32 -9.25
CA MET A 59 -10.66 1.77 -7.90
C MET A 59 -9.55 0.76 -7.59
N ASN A 60 -8.74 0.36 -8.57
CA ASN A 60 -7.73 -0.66 -8.36
C ASN A 60 -6.36 -0.11 -8.79
N THR A 61 -5.62 0.51 -7.86
CA THR A 61 -4.15 0.53 -7.99
C THR A 61 -3.63 -0.85 -7.59
N PHE A 62 -4.00 -1.83 -8.40
CA PHE A 62 -3.59 -3.22 -8.34
C PHE A 62 -2.30 -3.31 -9.15
N MET A 63 -1.18 -3.55 -8.49
CA MET A 63 -0.03 -4.11 -9.19
C MET A 63 -0.51 -5.49 -9.63
N GLY A 64 -0.60 -5.75 -10.94
CA GLY A 64 -1.16 -6.98 -11.50
C GLY A 64 -0.69 -8.25 -10.78
N THR A 65 -1.44 -9.35 -10.91
CA THR A 65 -1.12 -10.65 -10.25
C THR A 65 0.26 -11.20 -10.59
N ASP A 66 0.89 -10.67 -11.65
CA ASP A 66 2.09 -11.19 -12.27
C ASP A 66 3.32 -10.30 -12.02
N VAL A 67 3.20 -9.26 -11.19
CA VAL A 67 4.34 -8.42 -10.83
C VAL A 67 5.21 -9.16 -9.82
N LYS A 68 6.45 -9.49 -10.23
CA LYS A 68 7.46 -10.02 -9.33
C LYS A 68 7.92 -8.93 -8.36
N ILE A 69 7.63 -9.12 -7.07
CA ILE A 69 8.01 -8.20 -6.01
C ILE A 69 9.26 -8.75 -5.31
N ARG A 70 10.28 -7.91 -5.13
CA ARG A 70 11.62 -8.33 -4.66
C ARG A 70 11.62 -9.01 -3.29
N TYR A 71 10.82 -8.52 -2.35
CA TYR A 71 10.82 -8.95 -0.95
C TYR A 71 9.50 -9.59 -0.49
N ALA A 72 8.52 -9.78 -1.39
CA ALA A 72 7.22 -10.32 -1.02
C ALA A 72 7.12 -11.82 -1.26
N GLU A 73 6.77 -12.57 -0.20
CA GLU A 73 6.49 -14.00 -0.25
C GLU A 73 4.97 -14.27 -0.34
N GLN A 74 4.23 -13.38 -1.01
CA GLN A 74 2.78 -13.40 -1.06
C GLN A 74 2.32 -12.88 -2.42
N VAL A 75 1.36 -13.59 -3.04
CA VAL A 75 0.62 -13.05 -4.20
C VAL A 75 -0.35 -12.00 -3.71
N VAL A 76 -0.23 -10.78 -4.24
CA VAL A 76 -1.13 -9.67 -3.91
C VAL A 76 -2.41 -9.85 -4.71
N THR A 77 -3.45 -10.39 -4.07
CA THR A 77 -4.78 -10.57 -4.69
C THR A 77 -5.65 -9.31 -4.50
N PRO A 78 -6.66 -9.08 -5.34
CA PRO A 78 -7.60 -7.98 -5.15
C PRO A 78 -8.38 -8.09 -3.84
N GLU A 79 -8.59 -9.31 -3.35
CA GLU A 79 -9.27 -9.61 -2.09
C GLU A 79 -8.47 -9.13 -0.88
N VAL A 80 -7.17 -9.48 -0.81
CA VAL A 80 -6.24 -8.96 0.20
C VAL A 80 -6.23 -7.43 0.20
N ASN A 81 -6.20 -6.81 -0.98
CA ASN A 81 -6.23 -5.35 -1.06
C ASN A 81 -7.52 -4.77 -0.48
N LYS A 82 -8.67 -5.40 -0.75
CA LYS A 82 -9.97 -4.95 -0.25
C LYS A 82 -10.05 -5.06 1.27
N SER A 83 -9.67 -6.20 1.85
CA SER A 83 -9.71 -6.40 3.31
C SER A 83 -8.75 -5.46 4.04
N VAL A 84 -7.58 -5.18 3.48
CA VAL A 84 -6.63 -4.20 4.03
C VAL A 84 -7.21 -2.77 4.00
N VAL A 85 -7.91 -2.38 2.92
CA VAL A 85 -8.58 -1.07 2.85
C VAL A 85 -9.63 -0.92 3.94
N GLU A 86 -10.48 -1.94 4.10
CA GLU A 86 -11.56 -1.94 5.10
C GLU A 86 -11.00 -1.89 6.52
N CYS A 87 -10.04 -2.75 6.85
CA CYS A 87 -9.44 -2.82 8.19
C CYS A 87 -8.72 -1.52 8.57
N ILE A 88 -7.83 -1.00 7.71
CA ILE A 88 -7.08 0.23 8.00
C ILE A 88 -8.02 1.43 8.08
N GLY A 89 -9.01 1.52 7.19
CA GLY A 89 -9.99 2.61 7.16
C GLY A 89 -10.80 2.69 8.45
N GLU A 90 -11.24 1.55 8.99
CA GLU A 90 -11.96 1.49 10.26
C GLU A 90 -11.07 1.84 11.46
N LEU A 91 -9.87 1.27 11.54
CA LEU A 91 -8.90 1.59 12.60
C LEU A 91 -8.56 3.08 12.61
N LYS A 92 -8.39 3.67 11.43
CA LYS A 92 -8.20 5.11 11.27
C LYS A 92 -9.41 5.90 11.76
N ARG A 93 -10.64 5.49 11.41
CA ARG A 93 -11.87 6.12 11.90
C ARG A 93 -11.99 6.07 13.42
N PHE A 94 -11.57 4.98 14.08
CA PHE A 94 -11.53 4.91 15.55
C PHE A 94 -10.47 5.86 16.14
N GLN A 95 -9.29 5.91 15.53
CA GLN A 95 -8.21 6.82 15.93
C GLN A 95 -8.64 8.28 15.82
N ASP A 96 -9.32 8.67 14.73
CA ASP A 96 -9.77 10.03 14.49
C ASP A 96 -10.88 10.43 15.46
N ARG A 97 -11.85 9.55 15.71
CA ARG A 97 -12.88 9.76 16.73
C ARG A 97 -12.28 10.01 18.11
N LEU A 98 -11.24 9.25 18.48
CA LEU A 98 -10.54 9.46 19.75
C LEU A 98 -9.75 10.78 19.75
N TYR A 99 -9.13 11.14 18.63
CA TYR A 99 -8.38 12.39 18.48
C TYR A 99 -9.27 13.63 18.64
N PHE A 100 -10.47 13.63 18.05
CA PHE A 100 -11.42 14.73 18.19
C PHE A 100 -12.01 14.85 19.59
N LYS A 101 -12.10 13.75 20.35
CA LYS A 101 -12.55 13.78 21.75
C LYS A 101 -11.44 14.22 22.69
N ASP A 102 -10.33 13.48 22.69
CA ASP A 102 -9.20 13.65 23.62
C ASP A 102 -7.87 13.50 22.86
N PRO A 103 -7.25 14.60 22.39
CA PRO A 103 -6.04 14.53 21.58
C PRO A 103 -4.84 13.95 22.34
N ILE A 104 -4.77 14.16 23.66
CA ILE A 104 -3.71 13.62 24.52
C ILE A 104 -3.81 12.08 24.60
N LYS A 105 -5.00 11.55 24.88
CA LYS A 105 -5.23 10.10 24.94
C LYS A 105 -5.04 9.44 23.58
N ALA A 106 -5.45 10.10 22.50
CA ALA A 106 -5.24 9.61 21.14
C ALA A 106 -3.75 9.45 20.79
N LYS A 107 -2.90 10.39 21.24
CA LYS A 107 -1.44 10.30 21.06
C LYS A 107 -0.83 9.17 21.89
N MET A 108 -1.32 8.95 23.10
CA MET A 108 -0.84 7.87 23.98
C MET A 108 -1.28 6.48 23.51
N ARG A 109 -2.54 6.35 23.05
CA ARG A 109 -3.17 5.10 22.58
C ARG A 109 -3.33 5.08 21.06
N ARG A 110 -2.23 5.31 20.35
CA ARG A 110 -2.19 5.17 18.89
C ARG A 110 -2.40 3.71 18.49
N ARG A 111 -3.32 3.49 17.54
CA ARG A 111 -3.66 2.16 17.00
C ARG A 111 -2.80 1.76 15.80
N LEU A 112 -2.34 2.75 15.05
CA LEU A 112 -1.56 2.59 13.83
C LEU A 112 -0.28 3.42 13.92
N VAL A 113 0.81 2.90 13.35
CA VAL A 113 2.05 3.64 13.09
C VAL A 113 2.39 3.55 11.62
N PHE A 114 3.10 4.56 11.11
CA PHE A 114 3.32 4.72 9.67
C PHE A 114 4.80 4.99 9.39
N GLY A 115 5.30 4.43 8.30
CA GLY A 115 6.67 4.62 7.84
C GLY A 115 7.63 3.58 8.40
N LEU A 116 8.68 3.30 7.62
CA LEU A 116 9.60 2.19 7.87
C LEU A 116 10.26 2.26 9.24
N ARG A 117 10.75 3.44 9.64
CA ARG A 117 11.42 3.64 10.94
C ARG A 117 10.49 3.37 12.13
N GLU A 118 9.24 3.79 12.06
CA GLU A 118 8.28 3.57 13.15
C GLU A 118 7.82 2.11 13.20
N VAL A 119 7.63 1.51 12.02
CA VAL A 119 7.26 0.10 11.88
C VAL A 119 8.37 -0.79 12.44
N HIS A 120 9.62 -0.59 12.00
CA HIS A 120 10.80 -1.30 12.53
C HIS A 120 10.84 -1.23 14.04
N LYS A 121 10.80 -0.01 14.61
CA LYS A 121 10.74 0.19 16.07
C LYS A 121 9.57 -0.56 16.74
N SER A 122 8.41 -0.62 16.13
CA SER A 122 7.24 -1.32 16.70
C SER A 122 7.36 -2.85 16.66
N VAL A 123 8.07 -3.37 15.66
CA VAL A 123 8.37 -4.79 15.51
C VAL A 123 9.47 -5.19 16.51
N THR A 124 10.55 -4.41 16.60
CA THR A 124 11.63 -4.65 17.57
C THR A 124 11.12 -4.61 19.01
N LEU A 125 10.17 -3.72 19.31
CA LEU A 125 9.53 -3.64 20.64
C LEU A 125 8.41 -4.68 20.83
N GLN A 126 8.16 -5.56 19.86
CA GLN A 126 7.10 -6.59 19.88
C GLN A 126 5.70 -6.03 20.21
N ARG A 127 5.45 -4.78 19.81
CA ARG A 127 4.15 -4.10 19.99
C ARG A 127 3.25 -4.20 18.76
N ALA A 128 3.81 -4.56 17.62
CA ALA A 128 3.06 -4.73 16.38
C ALA A 128 2.29 -6.05 16.40
N LYS A 129 0.97 -5.98 16.15
CA LYS A 129 0.09 -7.14 15.96
C LYS A 129 0.11 -7.64 14.51
N ALA A 130 0.27 -6.73 13.56
CA ALA A 130 0.48 -7.03 12.14
C ALA A 130 1.26 -5.91 11.47
N VAL A 131 1.96 -6.24 10.38
CA VAL A 131 2.70 -5.31 9.55
C VAL A 131 2.19 -5.39 8.12
N VAL A 132 1.88 -4.25 7.52
CA VAL A 132 1.48 -4.11 6.12
C VAL A 132 2.57 -3.36 5.37
N VAL A 133 3.08 -3.96 4.30
CA VAL A 133 4.15 -3.40 3.46
C VAL A 133 3.65 -3.20 2.04
N ALA A 134 3.89 -2.02 1.48
CA ALA A 134 3.59 -1.74 0.09
C ALA A 134 4.56 -2.53 -0.82
N PRO A 135 4.11 -3.12 -1.93
CA PRO A 135 4.97 -3.86 -2.84
C PRO A 135 5.78 -2.96 -3.79
N ASN A 136 5.49 -1.65 -3.88
CA ASN A 136 6.16 -0.69 -4.76
C ASN A 136 7.12 0.26 -4.04
N ILE A 137 7.98 -0.25 -3.16
CA ILE A 137 9.03 0.55 -2.52
C ILE A 137 10.14 0.84 -3.54
N GLU A 138 10.61 2.09 -3.54
CA GLU A 138 11.71 2.54 -4.39
C GLU A 138 13.00 1.84 -3.99
N GLU A 139 13.80 1.47 -4.99
CA GLU A 139 15.08 0.80 -4.79
C GLU A 139 16.13 1.85 -4.42
N THR A 140 17.01 1.54 -3.48
CA THR A 140 18.13 2.42 -3.13
C THR A 140 19.32 1.54 -2.78
N GLU A 141 20.38 1.63 -3.58
CA GLU A 141 21.59 0.80 -3.50
C GLU A 141 22.61 1.29 -2.47
N GLN A 142 22.28 2.32 -1.69
CA GLN A 142 23.18 2.85 -0.66
C GLN A 142 23.16 1.96 0.59
N GLU A 143 24.31 1.77 1.24
CA GLU A 143 24.39 1.08 2.54
C GLU A 143 23.50 1.77 3.57
N GLY A 144 22.64 1.00 4.25
CA GLY A 144 21.60 1.53 5.14
C GLY A 144 20.39 2.06 4.38
N GLY A 145 20.19 1.61 3.15
CA GLY A 145 19.13 2.05 2.25
C GLY A 145 17.74 1.57 2.66
N LEU A 146 16.73 1.90 1.84
CA LEU A 146 15.34 1.49 2.08
C LEU A 146 15.19 -0.05 2.08
N ASP A 147 15.91 -0.73 1.19
CA ASP A 147 15.83 -2.18 1.04
C ASP A 147 16.41 -2.90 2.28
N ASP A 148 17.48 -2.38 2.88
CA ASP A 148 18.06 -2.92 4.13
C ASP A 148 17.07 -2.83 5.29
N VAL A 149 16.40 -1.68 5.45
CA VAL A 149 15.41 -1.47 6.51
C VAL A 149 14.19 -2.38 6.30
N VAL A 150 13.75 -2.56 5.05
CA VAL A 150 12.65 -3.49 4.74
C VAL A 150 13.07 -4.92 5.04
N GLY A 151 14.29 -5.33 4.67
CA GLY A 151 14.85 -6.65 5.00
C GLY A 151 14.85 -6.91 6.50
N GLN A 152 15.37 -5.97 7.30
CA GLN A 152 15.36 -6.05 8.77
C GLN A 152 13.95 -6.19 9.35
N ILE A 153 12.99 -5.41 8.86
CA ILE A 153 11.58 -5.52 9.29
C ILE A 153 11.03 -6.91 9.02
N ILE A 154 11.32 -7.48 7.84
CA ILE A 154 10.82 -8.80 7.43
C ILE A 154 11.44 -9.89 8.31
N GLU A 155 12.75 -9.85 8.51
CA GLU A 155 13.48 -10.81 9.35
C GLU A 155 13.00 -10.76 10.81
N GLU A 156 12.93 -9.56 11.41
CA GLU A 156 12.46 -9.37 12.78
C GLU A 156 10.98 -9.76 12.93
N ALA A 157 10.13 -9.42 11.96
CA ALA A 157 8.72 -9.80 12.00
C ALA A 157 8.54 -11.31 11.94
N LYS A 158 9.33 -12.01 11.10
CA LYS A 158 9.35 -13.48 11.02
C LYS A 158 9.85 -14.10 12.34
N ALA A 159 10.94 -13.59 12.90
CA ALA A 159 11.48 -14.05 14.17
C ALA A 159 10.48 -13.90 15.34
N ASN A 160 9.74 -12.79 15.36
CA ASN A 160 8.71 -12.52 16.36
C ASN A 160 7.35 -13.21 16.07
N GLY A 161 7.19 -13.90 14.94
CA GLY A 161 5.92 -14.49 14.52
C GLY A 161 4.83 -13.46 14.18
N THR A 162 5.20 -12.21 13.91
CA THR A 162 4.25 -11.14 13.55
C THR A 162 3.82 -11.31 12.08
N PRO A 163 2.51 -11.33 11.78
CA PRO A 163 2.04 -11.49 10.41
C PRO A 163 2.42 -10.30 9.53
N LEU A 164 3.15 -10.59 8.46
CA LEU A 164 3.56 -9.67 7.41
C LEU A 164 2.63 -9.75 6.19
N ILE A 165 2.02 -8.66 5.79
CA ILE A 165 1.02 -8.62 4.73
C ILE A 165 1.51 -7.67 3.64
N PHE A 166 1.53 -8.17 2.40
CA PHE A 166 1.87 -7.33 1.26
C PHE A 166 0.58 -6.90 0.55
N ALA A 167 0.31 -5.60 0.55
CA ALA A 167 -0.93 -5.06 0.01
C ALA A 167 -0.81 -3.58 -0.31
N LEU A 168 -1.56 -3.16 -1.33
CA LEU A 168 -1.77 -1.78 -1.77
C LEU A 168 -0.49 -1.03 -2.17
N THR A 169 -0.63 -0.07 -3.09
CA THR A 169 0.50 0.80 -3.41
C THR A 169 0.71 1.86 -2.33
N ARG A 170 1.94 2.40 -2.27
CA ARG A 170 2.33 3.52 -1.39
C ARG A 170 1.36 4.70 -1.39
N GLY A 171 0.87 5.05 -2.58
CA GLY A 171 -0.10 6.14 -2.74
C GLY A 171 -1.47 5.77 -2.18
N ARG A 172 -1.89 4.51 -2.30
CA ARG A 172 -3.20 4.05 -1.84
C ARG A 172 -3.26 3.89 -0.33
N LEU A 173 -2.23 3.29 0.29
CA LEU A 173 -2.07 3.28 1.75
C LEU A 173 -2.10 4.70 2.32
N GLY A 174 -1.36 5.58 1.65
CA GLY A 174 -1.43 7.02 1.82
C GLY A 174 -2.85 7.54 1.86
N GLN A 175 -3.59 7.46 0.75
CA GLN A 175 -4.94 8.00 0.62
C GLN A 175 -5.93 7.52 1.69
N ILE A 176 -5.84 6.26 2.13
CA ILE A 176 -6.73 5.69 3.15
C ILE A 176 -6.51 6.36 4.51
N VAL A 177 -5.25 6.58 4.87
CA VAL A 177 -4.87 7.13 6.18
C VAL A 177 -4.79 8.65 6.15
N CYS A 178 -4.16 9.21 5.13
CA CYS A 178 -3.79 10.61 4.97
C CYS A 178 -3.87 11.04 3.51
N LYS A 179 -4.77 11.97 3.21
CA LYS A 179 -5.15 12.40 1.84
C LYS A 179 -4.00 12.84 0.90
N ARG A 180 -2.76 13.03 1.38
CA ARG A 180 -1.62 13.55 0.60
C ARG A 180 -0.27 12.87 0.84
N MET A 181 -0.18 11.80 1.64
CA MET A 181 1.11 11.17 1.96
C MET A 181 1.32 9.89 1.15
N ARG A 182 2.57 9.54 0.84
CA ARG A 182 2.95 8.21 0.34
C ARG A 182 3.50 7.41 1.51
N ILE A 183 2.98 6.21 1.75
CA ILE A 183 3.34 5.39 2.92
C ILE A 183 3.89 4.05 2.44
N SER A 184 5.14 3.74 2.78
CA SER A 184 5.81 2.49 2.39
C SER A 184 5.44 1.30 3.26
N ALA A 185 5.26 1.53 4.57
CA ALA A 185 4.89 0.49 5.51
C ALA A 185 4.00 1.05 6.62
N LEU A 186 3.20 0.19 7.21
CA LEU A 186 2.26 0.49 8.30
C LEU A 186 2.27 -0.68 9.27
N ALA A 187 2.19 -0.42 10.58
CA ALA A 187 1.98 -1.46 11.56
C ALA A 187 0.71 -1.19 12.39
N VAL A 188 -0.04 -2.26 12.61
CA VAL A 188 -1.22 -2.27 13.48
C VAL A 188 -0.73 -2.61 14.88
N LEU A 189 -0.86 -1.65 15.80
CA LEU A 189 -0.55 -1.85 17.22
C LEU A 189 -1.75 -2.38 17.99
N ASP A 190 -2.94 -1.90 17.63
CA ASP A 190 -4.17 -2.31 18.29
C ASP A 190 -5.33 -2.45 17.31
N GLN A 191 -6.06 -3.57 17.45
CA GLN A 191 -7.14 -4.01 16.57
C GLN A 191 -8.53 -3.82 17.19
N SER A 192 -8.62 -3.38 18.44
CA SER A 192 -9.88 -3.36 19.19
C SER A 192 -10.99 -2.60 18.46
N GLY A 193 -12.12 -3.26 18.22
CA GLY A 193 -13.27 -2.70 17.50
C GLY A 193 -13.27 -2.91 15.98
N ALA A 194 -12.22 -3.50 15.41
CA ALA A 194 -12.16 -3.94 14.01
C ALA A 194 -11.61 -5.38 13.90
N GLU A 195 -11.93 -6.23 14.89
CA GLU A 195 -11.36 -7.58 15.02
C GLU A 195 -11.79 -8.51 13.89
N GLU A 196 -13.04 -8.39 13.42
CA GLU A 196 -13.56 -9.18 12.31
C GLU A 196 -12.82 -8.85 11.00
N GLN A 197 -12.64 -7.56 10.73
CA GLN A 197 -11.92 -7.04 9.56
C GLN A 197 -10.45 -7.44 9.62
N PHE A 198 -9.85 -7.36 10.80
CA PHE A 198 -8.46 -7.77 11.02
C PHE A 198 -8.27 -9.28 10.80
N LYS A 199 -9.20 -10.10 11.28
CA LYS A 199 -9.16 -11.55 11.05
C LYS A 199 -9.28 -11.88 9.56
N LYS A 200 -10.25 -11.28 8.86
CA LYS A 200 -10.40 -11.44 7.40
C LYS A 200 -9.11 -11.08 6.65
N MET A 201 -8.52 -9.94 6.98
CA MET A 201 -7.24 -9.50 6.41
C MET A 201 -6.12 -10.53 6.61
N LEU A 202 -6.04 -11.17 7.78
CA LEU A 202 -5.05 -12.21 8.05
C LEU A 202 -5.32 -13.50 7.25
N ASP A 203 -6.58 -13.88 7.11
CA ASP A 203 -6.96 -15.10 6.39
C ASP A 203 -6.70 -14.94 4.89
N ASP A 204 -7.09 -13.81 4.29
CA ASP A 204 -6.76 -13.49 2.88
C ASP A 204 -5.23 -13.48 2.65
N ALA A 205 -4.47 -12.95 3.61
CA ALA A 205 -3.01 -12.93 3.51
C ALA A 205 -2.40 -14.34 3.56
N LYS A 206 -2.95 -15.25 4.38
CA LYS A 206 -2.51 -16.66 4.40
C LYS A 206 -2.81 -17.33 3.07
N GLU A 207 -3.96 -17.06 2.47
CA GLU A 207 -4.31 -17.59 1.15
C GLU A 207 -3.35 -17.07 0.07
N GLY A 208 -3.05 -15.77 0.07
CA GLY A 208 -2.06 -15.18 -0.83
C GLY A 208 -0.66 -15.80 -0.69
N ARG A 209 -0.24 -16.18 0.52
CA ARG A 209 1.03 -16.89 0.77
C ARG A 209 1.01 -18.33 0.26
N LYS A 210 -0.11 -19.04 0.44
CA LYS A 210 -0.28 -20.40 -0.13
C LYS A 210 -0.20 -20.38 -1.65
N LEU A 211 -0.85 -19.41 -2.28
CA LEU A 211 -0.79 -19.23 -3.74
C LEU A 211 0.63 -18.94 -4.21
N TYR A 212 1.38 -18.10 -3.48
CA TYR A 212 2.79 -17.84 -3.78
C TYR A 212 3.65 -19.10 -3.71
N ALA A 213 3.51 -19.90 -2.65
CA ALA A 213 4.25 -21.15 -2.49
C ALA A 213 3.95 -22.14 -3.62
N ASN A 214 2.68 -22.25 -4.05
CA ASN A 214 2.29 -23.12 -5.15
C ASN A 214 2.86 -22.64 -6.50
N LYS A 215 2.78 -21.34 -6.80
CA LYS A 215 3.37 -20.77 -8.03
C LYS A 215 4.88 -21.00 -8.07
N LYS A 216 5.58 -20.72 -6.97
CA LYS A 216 7.03 -20.92 -6.86
C LYS A 216 7.41 -22.39 -7.12
N ARG A 217 6.64 -23.34 -6.57
CA ARG A 217 6.86 -24.77 -6.81
C ARG A 217 6.64 -25.17 -8.27
N GLN A 218 5.61 -24.63 -8.92
CA GLN A 218 5.36 -24.88 -10.34
C GLN A 218 6.49 -24.33 -11.23
N GLU A 219 6.96 -23.11 -10.96
CA GLU A 219 8.09 -22.49 -11.66
C GLU A 219 9.38 -23.32 -11.49
N GLU A 220 9.64 -23.86 -10.30
CA GLU A 220 10.78 -24.74 -10.03
C GLU A 220 10.68 -26.08 -10.80
N GLU A 221 9.48 -26.69 -10.84
CA GLU A 221 9.22 -27.94 -11.57
C GLU A 221 9.32 -27.73 -13.10
N GLU A 222 8.87 -26.60 -13.63
CA GLU A 222 9.02 -26.22 -15.04
C GLU A 222 10.48 -25.93 -15.39
N ALA A 223 11.22 -25.22 -14.54
CA ALA A 223 12.64 -24.98 -14.71
C ALA A 223 13.47 -26.28 -14.68
N ALA A 224 13.06 -27.28 -13.88
CA ALA A 224 13.67 -28.60 -13.86
C ALA A 224 13.39 -29.39 -15.15
N LYS A 225 12.18 -29.30 -15.71
CA LYS A 225 11.83 -29.91 -17.01
C LYS A 225 12.54 -29.23 -18.18
N ALA A 226 12.76 -27.92 -18.13
CA ALA A 226 13.50 -27.19 -19.16
C ALA A 226 15.01 -27.52 -19.17
N LYS A 227 15.59 -27.87 -18.01
CA LYS A 227 17.01 -28.29 -17.90
C LYS A 227 17.25 -29.74 -18.34
N ASN A 228 16.23 -30.59 -18.31
CA ASN A 228 16.27 -31.96 -18.82
C ASN A 228 15.31 -32.08 -20.02
N PRO A 229 15.71 -31.65 -21.23
CA PRO A 229 14.87 -31.86 -22.40
C PRO A 229 14.62 -33.37 -22.55
N PRO A 230 13.38 -33.82 -22.82
CA PRO A 230 13.15 -35.19 -23.24
C PRO A 230 14.02 -35.41 -24.48
N ALA A 231 14.93 -36.38 -24.39
CA ALA A 231 15.85 -36.73 -25.46
C ALA A 231 15.07 -36.75 -26.78
N GLU A 232 15.40 -35.82 -27.68
CA GLU A 232 14.85 -35.78 -29.02
C GLU A 232 14.92 -37.19 -29.58
N ALA A 233 13.77 -37.73 -29.98
CA ALA A 233 13.68 -38.98 -30.68
C ALA A 233 14.60 -38.89 -31.90
N LYS A 234 15.81 -39.45 -31.77
CA LYS A 234 16.76 -39.57 -32.87
C LYS A 234 16.03 -40.33 -33.96
N LEU A 235 15.63 -39.62 -35.01
CA LEU A 235 15.13 -40.22 -36.24
C LEU A 235 16.16 -41.27 -36.64
N ASN A 236 15.73 -42.54 -36.63
CA ASN A 236 16.58 -43.65 -37.02
C ASN A 236 17.13 -43.37 -38.43
N PRO A 237 18.46 -43.31 -38.62
CA PRO A 237 19.06 -43.03 -39.94
C PRO A 237 18.79 -44.13 -40.97
N THR A 238 18.16 -45.24 -40.56
CA THR A 238 17.78 -46.38 -41.40
C THR A 238 16.34 -46.32 -41.91
N ALA A 239 15.68 -45.16 -41.87
CA ALA A 239 14.37 -45.01 -42.51
C ALA A 239 14.54 -45.08 -44.05
N PRO A 240 13.90 -46.03 -44.76
CA PRO A 240 14.03 -46.13 -46.20
C PRO A 240 13.47 -44.88 -46.88
N LEU A 241 14.31 -44.23 -47.70
CA LEU A 241 13.93 -43.09 -48.53
C LEU A 241 12.83 -43.51 -49.50
N PHE A 242 11.64 -42.93 -49.34
CA PHE A 242 10.53 -43.09 -50.28
C PHE A 242 10.87 -42.34 -51.58
N VAL A 243 11.27 -43.10 -52.62
CA VAL A 243 11.51 -42.55 -53.96
C VAL A 243 10.23 -42.71 -54.79
N PRO A 244 9.54 -41.61 -55.17
CA PRO A 244 8.38 -41.72 -56.05
C PRO A 244 8.81 -42.16 -57.45
N ARG A 245 8.22 -43.25 -57.96
CA ARG A 245 8.41 -43.73 -59.33
C ARG A 245 7.87 -42.69 -60.32
N SER A 246 8.76 -42.13 -61.13
CA SER A 246 8.38 -41.28 -62.26
C SER A 246 7.55 -42.08 -63.27
N ALA A 247 6.34 -41.61 -63.56
CA ALA A 247 5.49 -42.20 -64.59
C ALA A 247 5.99 -41.75 -65.97
N ASN A 248 6.59 -42.69 -66.71
CA ASN A 248 6.84 -42.54 -68.13
C ASN A 248 5.50 -42.50 -68.88
N ASN A 249 5.12 -41.35 -69.43
CA ASN A 249 4.08 -41.28 -70.45
C ASN A 249 4.75 -41.26 -71.84
N SER A 250 4.68 -42.40 -72.51
CA SER A 250 4.89 -42.54 -73.95
C SER A 250 3.58 -42.27 -74.69
N SER A 251 3.59 -41.31 -75.62
CA SER A 251 2.90 -41.23 -76.93
C SER A 251 2.65 -39.77 -77.29
#